data_AF-A0A6V7K1Z5-F1
#
_entry.id   AF-A0A6V7K1Z5-F1
#
_cell.length_a   1.000
_cell.length_b   1.000
_cell.length_c   1.000
_cell.angle_alpha   90.00
_cell.angle_beta   90.00
_cell.angle_gamma   90.00
#
_symmetry.space_group_name_H-M   'P 1'
#
loop_
_entity.id
_entity.type
_entity.pdbx_description
1 polymer ?
#
loop_
_entity_poly.entity_id
_entity_poly.type
_entity_poly.pdbx_seq_one_letter_code
_entity_poly.pdbx_strand_id
1 'polypeptide(L)' 'LELLDYCYRQDDDQTQQLLTSELQNWSGQTCLSLAVTANHRPLLAHPCSQIILADLWMGGLRTRKNTNLK' A
#
# COMPACT_ATOMS: atom_id res chain seq x y z
N LEU A 1 9.00 -9.75 3.43
CA LEU A 1 9.28 -8.62 2.53
C LEU A 1 9.46 -9.10 1.10
N GLU A 2 10.25 -10.15 0.87
CA GLU A 2 10.51 -10.69 -0.48
C GLU A 2 9.23 -11.01 -1.29
N LEU A 3 8.18 -11.56 -0.66
CA LEU A 3 6.91 -11.80 -1.33
C LEU A 3 6.22 -10.49 -1.75
N LEU A 4 6.25 -9.46 -0.88
CA LEU A 4 5.67 -8.16 -1.17
C LEU A 4 6.45 -7.46 -2.29
N ASP A 5 7.79 -7.52 -2.25
CA ASP A 5 8.66 -7.03 -3.31
C ASP A 5 8.39 -7.74 -4.63
N TYR A 6 8.22 -9.07 -4.60
CA TYR A 6 7.91 -9.88 -5.77
C TYR A 6 6.56 -9.48 -6.39
N CYS A 7 5.50 -9.42 -5.57
CA CYS A 7 4.18 -8.98 -6.02
C CYS A 7 4.23 -7.55 -6.59
N TYR A 8 4.88 -6.62 -5.88
CA TYR A 8 4.97 -5.22 -6.29
C TYR A 8 5.72 -5.04 -7.62
N ARG A 9 6.75 -5.85 -7.88
CA ARG A 9 7.48 -5.84 -9.17
C ARG A 9 6.66 -6.39 -10.32
N GLN A 10 5.70 -7.27 -10.03
CA GLN A 10 4.88 -7.90 -11.05
C GLN A 10 3.66 -7.06 -11.42
N ASP A 11 2.95 -6.55 -10.42
CA ASP A 11 1.80 -5.66 -10.60
C ASP A 11 1.61 -4.81 -9.34
N ASP A 12 1.90 -3.51 -9.46
CA ASP A 12 1.84 -2.58 -8.35
C ASP A 12 0.41 -2.25 -7.92
N ASP A 13 -0.55 -2.17 -8.86
CA ASP A 13 -1.95 -1.90 -8.56
C ASP A 13 -2.62 -3.08 -7.82
N GLN A 14 -2.40 -4.31 -8.29
CA GLN A 14 -2.88 -5.52 -7.62
C GLN A 14 -2.28 -5.66 -6.22
N THR A 15 -0.97 -5.38 -6.08
CA THR A 15 -0.30 -5.46 -4.77
C THR A 15 -0.85 -4.43 -3.79
N GLN A 16 -1.16 -3.22 -4.27
CA GLN A 16 -1.81 -2.20 -3.45
C GLN A 16 -3.20 -2.66 -2.97
N GLN A 17 -3.99 -3.27 -3.86
CA GLN A 17 -5.30 -3.83 -3.48
C GLN A 17 -5.16 -4.95 -2.46
N LEU A 18 -4.19 -5.87 -2.61
CA LEU A 18 -3.95 -6.93 -1.62
C LEU A 18 -3.61 -6.37 -0.23
N LEU A 19 -2.90 -5.24 -0.18
CA LEU A 19 -2.53 -4.58 1.08
C LEU A 19 -3.70 -3.85 1.75
N THR A 20 -4.64 -3.31 0.97
CA THR A 20 -5.79 -2.52 1.45
C THR A 20 -7.10 -3.29 1.52
N SER A 21 -7.15 -4.52 0.99
CA SER A 21 -8.32 -5.39 1.07
C SER A 21 -8.62 -5.82 2.51
N GLU A 22 -9.91 -5.90 2.83
CA GLU A 22 -10.37 -6.38 4.13
C GLU A 22 -10.20 -7.88 4.27
N LEU A 23 -9.53 -8.30 5.32
CA LEU A 23 -9.34 -9.71 5.63
C LEU A 23 -10.47 -10.18 6.55
N GLN A 24 -11.48 -10.84 5.98
CA GLN A 24 -12.65 -11.34 6.73
C GLN A 24 -12.27 -12.26 7.89
N ASN A 25 -11.21 -13.06 7.72
CA ASN A 25 -10.69 -13.96 8.76
C ASN A 25 -9.93 -13.24 9.88
N TRP A 26 -9.65 -11.93 9.72
CA TRP A 26 -8.88 -11.11 10.66
C TRP A 26 -9.68 -9.88 11.10
N SER A 27 -10.97 -10.08 11.39
CA SER A 27 -11.88 -9.02 11.87
C SER A 27 -12.07 -7.87 10.86
N GLY A 28 -11.93 -8.14 9.56
CA GLY A 28 -12.04 -7.12 8.51
C GLY A 28 -10.86 -6.15 8.47
N GLN A 29 -9.77 -6.42 9.21
CA GLN A 29 -8.57 -5.58 9.14
C GLN A 29 -7.87 -5.75 7.80
N THR A 30 -7.19 -4.69 7.35
CA THR A 30 -6.33 -4.75 6.17
C THR A 30 -4.95 -5.27 6.53
N CYS A 31 -4.21 -5.81 5.55
CA CYS A 31 -2.82 -6.21 5.75
C CYS A 31 -1.97 -5.04 6.31
N LEU A 32 -2.23 -3.82 5.83
CA LEU A 32 -1.58 -2.60 6.30
C LEU A 32 -1.90 -2.30 7.77
N SER A 33 -3.17 -2.42 8.18
CA SER A 33 -3.58 -2.21 9.57
C SER A 33 -2.93 -3.24 10.50
N LEU A 34 -2.92 -4.52 10.11
CA LEU A 34 -2.24 -5.57 10.87
C LEU A 34 -0.74 -5.31 10.99
N ALA A 35 -0.08 -4.84 9.93
CA ALA A 35 1.34 -4.50 9.97
C ALA A 35 1.64 -3.34 10.93
N VAL A 36 0.75 -2.35 11.06
CA VAL A 36 0.85 -1.28 12.06
C VAL A 36 0.68 -1.84 13.47
N THR A 37 -0.37 -2.65 13.70
CA THR A 37 -0.62 -3.29 15.00
C THR A 37 0.54 -4.17 15.45
N ALA A 38 1.17 -4.88 14.50
CA ALA A 38 2.34 -5.71 14.74
C ALA A 38 3.66 -4.91 14.83
N ASN A 39 3.63 -3.58 14.66
CA ASN A 39 4.80 -2.70 14.59
C ASN A 39 5.86 -3.19 13.58
N HIS A 40 5.42 -3.77 12.47
CA HIS A 40 6.28 -4.37 11.46
C HIS A 40 6.86 -3.30 10.53
N ARG A 41 7.79 -2.50 11.07
CA ARG A 41 8.44 -1.36 10.40
C ARG A 41 8.99 -1.68 9.00
N PRO A 42 9.60 -2.85 8.73
CA PRO A 42 10.12 -3.14 7.40
C PRO A 42 9.03 -3.19 6.32
N LEU A 43 7.82 -3.63 6.66
CA LEU A 43 6.68 -3.69 5.73
C LEU A 43 6.14 -2.28 5.52
N LEU A 44 5.99 -1.50 6.60
CA LEU A 44 5.56 -0.11 6.51
C LEU A 44 6.53 0.76 5.70
N ALA A 45 7.84 0.51 5.80
CA ALA A 45 8.87 1.22 5.05
C ALA A 45 8.95 0.81 3.57
N HIS A 46 8.26 -0.25 3.16
CA HIS A 46 8.26 -0.70 1.77
C HIS A 46 7.64 0.36 0.84
N PRO A 47 8.19 0.59 -0.38
CA PRO A 47 7.72 1.61 -1.30
C PRO A 47 6.21 1.53 -1.60
N CYS A 48 5.68 0.31 -1.78
CA CYS A 48 4.25 0.09 -2.00
C CYS A 48 3.39 0.62 -0.85
N SER A 49 3.78 0.34 0.41
CA SER A 49 3.06 0.81 1.59
C SER A 49 3.16 2.33 1.75
N GLN A 50 4.33 2.91 1.50
CA GLN A 50 4.51 4.37 1.54
C GLN A 50 3.67 5.10 0.48
N ILE A 51 3.52 4.52 -0.71
CA ILE A 51 2.63 5.05 -1.76
C ILE A 51 1.18 5.07 -1.27
N ILE A 52 0.69 3.95 -0.72
CA ILE A 52 -0.69 3.86 -0.22
C ILE A 52 -0.92 4.87 0.92
N LEU A 53 0.04 4.99 1.84
CA LEU A 53 -0.04 5.94 2.95
C LEU A 53 -0.05 7.39 2.46
N ALA A 54 0.77 7.72 1.46
CA ALA A 54 0.78 9.05 0.84
C ALA A 54 -0.56 9.35 0.14
N ASP A 55 -1.15 8.36 -0.53
CA ASP A 55 -2.44 8.52 -1.21
C ASP A 55 -3.58 8.72 -0.21
N LEU A 56 -3.58 7.95 0.87
CA LEU A 56 -4.53 8.09 1.95
C LEU A 56 -4.41 9.45 2.63
N TRP A 57 -3.17 9.91 2.86
CA TRP A 57 -2.90 11.26 3.40
C TRP A 57 -3.45 12.36 2.48
N MET A 58 -3.31 12.19 1.17
CA MET A 58 -3.88 13.11 0.17
C MET A 58 -5.39 12.91 -0.05
N GLY A 59 -6.04 11.99 0.67
CA GLY A 59 -7.47 11.71 0.55
C GLY A 59 -7.89 11.12 -0.80
N GLY A 60 -7.00 10.37 -1.46
CA GLY A 60 -7.27 9.78 -2.77
C GLY A 60 -7.19 10.77 -3.94
N LEU A 61 -6.76 12.02 -3.71
CA LEU A 61 -6.61 13.06 -4.74
C LEU A 61 -5.38 12.88 -5.64
N ARG A 62 -4.99 11.65 -5.89
CA ARG A 62 -3.76 11.31 -6.59
C ARG A 62 -3.90 11.61 -8.08
N THR A 63 -3.67 12.86 -8.44
CA THR A 63 -3.54 13.35 -9.81
C THR A 63 -2.22 12.85 -10.42
N ARG A 64 -2.15 11.57 -10.82
CA ARG A 64 -1.10 11.16 -11.78
C ARG A 64 -1.70 11.41 -13.16
N LYS A 65 -1.21 12.34 -13.98
CA LYS A 65 0.13 12.38 -14.61
C LYS A 65 0.47 13.82 -15.04
N ASN A 66 1.70 14.26 -14.78
CA ASN A 66 2.45 15.32 -15.48
C ASN A 66 1.64 16.44 -16.17
N THR A 67 1.39 17.55 -15.49
CA THR A 67 1.36 18.86 -16.16
C THR A 67 2.77 19.47 -16.07
N ASN A 68 3.71 18.93 -16.84
CA ASN A 68 4.81 19.77 -17.32
C ASN A 68 4.19 20.73 -18.34
N LEU A 69 3.51 21.77 -17.84
CA LEU A 69 3.18 22.93 -18.65
C LEU A 69 4.49 23.72 -18.77
N LYS A 70 5.16 23.54 -19.90
CA LYS A 70 6.14 24.51 -20.41
C LYS A 70 5.42 25.77 -20.84
#